data_AF-A0A8R1EH90-F1
#
_entry.id   AF-A0A8R1EH90-F1
#
_cell.length_a   1.000
_cell.length_b   1.000
_cell.length_c   1.000
_cell.angle_alpha   90.00
_cell.angle_beta   90.00
_cell.angle_gamma   90.00
#
_symmetry.space_group_name_H-M   'P 1'
#
loop_
_entity.id
_entity.type
_entity.pdbx_description
1 polymer ?
#
loop_
_entity_poly.entity_id
_entity_poly.type
_entity_poly.pdbx_seq_one_letter_code
_entity_poly.pdbx_strand_id
1 'polypeptide(L)'
;MNAPGITDVAVNSMLEAIADGLFAVCATMGIVPIIRCPKGNAAEMVAKKLDQKLRDNLRDSRNNLFTMDGVRMGLLQTSRPLLVIGDRGADLATMLHHTWTYQALMHDVLVCFC
;
A
#
# COMPACT_ATOMS: atom_id res chain seq x y z
N MET A 1 4.51 -4.90 14.36
CA MET A 1 3.14 -4.93 14.92
C MET A 1 2.93 -6.07 15.92
N ASN A 2 3.46 -7.28 15.70
CA ASN A 2 3.16 -8.43 16.56
C ASN A 2 4.24 -8.77 17.62
N ALA A 3 5.06 -7.80 18.04
CA ALA A 3 6.02 -8.04 19.12
C ALA A 3 5.42 -7.65 20.48
N PRO A 4 5.56 -8.48 21.54
CA PRO A 4 5.08 -8.13 22.87
C PRO A 4 5.89 -6.93 23.41
N GLY A 5 5.21 -5.83 23.72
CA GLY A 5 5.83 -4.60 24.27
C GLY A 5 5.86 -3.39 23.34
N ILE A 6 5.29 -3.48 22.13
CA ILE A 6 5.11 -2.31 21.27
C ILE A 6 3.97 -1.44 21.83
N THR A 7 4.21 -0.15 22.01
CA THR A 7 3.18 0.81 22.42
C THR A 7 2.23 1.13 21.27
N ASP A 8 0.96 1.42 21.59
CA ASP A 8 -0.03 1.81 20.57
C ASP A 8 0.41 3.04 19.75
N VAL A 9 1.19 3.93 20.35
CA VAL A 9 1.78 5.10 19.68
C VAL A 9 2.76 4.65 18.57
N ALA A 10 3.63 3.69 18.87
CA ALA A 10 4.58 3.16 17.89
C ALA A 10 3.86 2.36 16.78
N VAL A 11 2.78 1.65 17.11
CA VAL A 11 1.94 1.01 16.09
C VAL A 11 1.33 2.05 15.15
N ASN A 12 0.77 3.12 15.70
CA ASN A 12 0.14 4.19 14.94
C ASN A 12 1.12 4.96 14.04
N SER A 13 2.35 5.18 14.48
CA SER A 13 3.39 5.83 13.67
C SER A 13 3.84 4.95 12.50
N MET A 14 3.99 3.63 12.72
CA MET A 14 4.27 2.69 11.63
C MET A 14 3.14 2.65 10.61
N LEU A 15 1.88 2.64 11.06
CA LEU A 15 0.71 2.71 10.18
C LEU A 15 0.71 3.98 9.33
N GLU A 16 1.10 5.11 9.92
CA GLU A 16 1.19 6.40 9.24
C GLU A 16 2.25 6.36 8.13
N ALA A 17 3.46 5.88 8.46
CA ALA A 17 4.56 5.79 7.51
C ALA A 17 4.21 4.90 6.29
N ILE A 18 3.50 3.78 6.53
CA ILE A 18 3.01 2.91 5.45
C ILE A 18 1.97 3.64 4.59
N ALA A 19 1.00 4.32 5.22
CA ALA A 19 -0.01 5.08 4.50
C ALA A 19 0.60 6.22 3.67
N ASP A 20 1.64 6.90 4.17
CA ASP A 20 2.38 7.93 3.45
C ASP A 20 3.12 7.37 2.23
N GLY A 21 3.78 6.21 2.38
CA GLY A 21 4.43 5.54 1.25
C GLY A 21 3.44 5.14 0.16
N LEU A 22 2.29 4.57 0.53
CA LEU A 22 1.23 4.22 -0.42
C LEU A 22 0.61 5.46 -1.08
N PHE A 23 0.45 6.55 -0.33
CA PHE A 23 -0.03 7.82 -0.86
C PHE A 23 0.95 8.38 -1.90
N ALA A 24 2.26 8.35 -1.62
CA ALA A 24 3.29 8.79 -2.56
C ALA A 24 3.23 8.01 -3.87
N VAL A 25 3.06 6.68 -3.83
CA VAL A 25 2.89 5.85 -5.03
C VAL A 25 1.65 6.26 -5.82
N CYS A 26 0.51 6.46 -5.14
CA CYS A 26 -0.72 6.92 -5.80
C CYS A 26 -0.54 8.30 -6.44
N ALA A 27 0.14 9.22 -5.75
CA ALA A 27 0.43 10.56 -6.24
C ALA A 27 1.38 10.55 -7.45
N THR A 28 2.43 9.72 -7.44
CA THR A 28 3.33 9.55 -8.58
C THR A 28 2.61 8.98 -9.81
N MET A 29 1.67 8.06 -9.59
CA MET A 29 0.86 7.52 -10.68
C MET A 29 -0.25 8.48 -11.13
N GLY A 30 -0.62 9.47 -10.30
CA GLY A 30 -1.71 10.41 -10.57
C GLY A 30 -3.08 9.75 -10.68
N ILE A 31 -3.29 8.60 -10.02
CA ILE A 31 -4.53 7.80 -10.11
C ILE A 31 -5.11 7.56 -8.72
N VAL A 32 -6.46 7.58 -8.63
CA VAL A 32 -7.21 7.23 -7.42
C VAL A 32 -7.71 5.78 -7.51
N PRO A 33 -7.06 4.81 -6.83
CA PRO A 33 -7.46 3.41 -6.88
C PRO A 33 -8.71 3.11 -6.04
N ILE A 34 -9.37 1.99 -6.34
CA ILE A 34 -10.37 1.40 -5.44
C ILE A 34 -9.62 0.59 -4.38
N ILE A 35 -9.77 0.94 -3.10
CA ILE A 35 -9.08 0.27 -2.00
C ILE A 35 -9.91 -0.93 -1.52
N ARG A 36 -9.29 -2.10 -1.43
CA ARG A 36 -9.87 -3.31 -0.82
C ARG A 36 -8.95 -3.85 0.27
N CYS A 37 -9.52 -4.17 1.42
CA CYS A 37 -8.80 -4.75 2.55
C CYS A 37 -9.71 -5.75 3.30
N PRO A 38 -9.13 -6.79 3.93
CA PRO A 38 -9.84 -7.63 4.90
C PRO A 38 -10.16 -6.83 6.17
N LYS A 39 -11.30 -7.12 6.80
CA LYS A 39 -11.78 -6.42 8.01
C LYS A 39 -11.09 -6.92 9.27
N GLY A 40 -10.91 -6.03 10.26
CA GLY A 40 -10.51 -6.39 11.62
C GLY A 40 -9.02 -6.56 11.85
N ASN A 41 -8.16 -6.12 10.92
CA ASN A 41 -6.71 -6.23 11.06
C ASN A 41 -5.99 -4.91 10.73
N ALA A 42 -4.67 -4.86 10.87
CA ALA A 42 -3.85 -3.69 10.60
C ALA A 42 -4.05 -3.14 9.17
N ALA A 43 -4.31 -4.00 8.18
CA ALA A 43 -4.66 -3.58 6.83
C ALA A 43 -5.86 -2.61 6.77
N GLU A 44 -6.87 -2.78 7.62
CA GLU A 44 -8.03 -1.87 7.66
C GLU A 44 -7.63 -0.48 8.17
N MET A 45 -6.75 -0.43 9.18
CA MET A 45 -6.27 0.84 9.74
C MET A 45 -5.43 1.62 8.72
N VAL A 46 -4.55 0.93 7.98
CA VAL A 46 -3.80 1.55 6.88
C VAL A 46 -4.74 2.04 5.78
N ALA A 47 -5.72 1.22 5.38
CA ALA A 47 -6.68 1.56 4.34
C ALA A 47 -7.48 2.83 4.69
N LYS A 48 -7.97 2.94 5.93
CA LYS A 48 -8.70 4.13 6.41
C LYS A 48 -7.83 5.39 6.40
N LYS A 49 -6.58 5.29 6.86
CA LYS A 49 -5.64 6.42 6.86
C LYS A 49 -5.30 6.88 5.45
N LEU A 50 -5.00 5.94 4.55
CA LEU A 50 -4.73 6.24 3.14
C LEU A 50 -5.93 6.88 2.45
N ASP A 51 -7.13 6.33 2.69
CA ASP A 51 -8.38 6.85 2.15
C ASP A 51 -8.67 8.28 2.63
N GLN A 52 -8.42 8.58 3.90
CA GLN A 52 -8.52 9.93 4.44
C GLN A 52 -7.54 10.89 3.75
N LYS A 53 -6.25 10.50 3.63
CA LYS A 53 -5.23 11.31 2.94
C LYS A 53 -5.59 11.58 1.48
N LEU A 54 -6.12 10.58 0.77
CA LEU A 54 -6.58 10.76 -0.61
C LEU A 54 -7.75 11.75 -0.69
N ARG A 55 -8.75 11.62 0.18
CA ARG A 55 -9.89 12.56 0.22
C ARG A 55 -9.45 13.99 0.53
N ASP A 56 -8.52 14.16 1.47
CA ASP A 56 -8.03 15.49 1.86
C ASP A 56 -7.25 16.15 0.72
N ASN A 57 -6.40 15.40 0.02
CA ASN A 57 -5.66 15.92 -1.14
C ASN A 57 -6.57 16.20 -2.35
N LEU A 58 -7.65 15.44 -2.56
CA LEU A 58 -8.64 15.71 -3.61
C LEU A 58 -9.53 16.93 -3.30
N ARG A 59 -9.73 17.24 -2.01
CA ARG A 59 -10.48 18.43 -1.58
C ARG A 59 -9.67 19.71 -1.77
N ASP A 60 -8.35 19.64 -1.62
CA ASP A 60 -7.47 20.79 -1.78
C ASP A 60 -7.28 21.14 -3.27
N SER A 61 -8.25 21.89 -3.80
CA SER A 61 -8.41 22.19 -5.23
C SER A 61 -7.22 22.95 -5.85
N ARG A 62 -6.31 23.48 -5.01
CA ARG A 62 -5.10 24.21 -5.43
C ARG A 62 -3.88 23.32 -5.64
N ASN A 63 -3.85 22.10 -5.10
CA ASN A 63 -2.68 21.22 -5.13
C ASN A 63 -3.03 19.81 -5.64
N ASN A 64 -3.73 19.80 -6.77
CA ASN A 64 -4.42 18.65 -7.31
C ASN A 64 -3.44 17.73 -8.06
N LEU A 65 -2.65 16.95 -7.31
CA LEU A 65 -1.64 16.00 -7.81
C LEU A 65 -2.24 14.91 -8.73
N PHE A 66 -3.56 14.70 -8.67
CA PHE A 66 -4.29 13.67 -9.43
C PHE A 66 -4.90 14.19 -10.74
N THR A 67 -4.73 15.47 -11.08
CA THR A 67 -5.44 16.12 -12.19
C THR A 67 -4.50 16.61 -13.31
N MET A 68 -3.24 16.19 -13.31
CA MET A 68 -2.24 16.62 -14.30
C MET A 68 -2.52 16.21 -15.76
N ASP A 69 -3.64 15.54 -16.07
CA ASP A 69 -4.00 15.25 -17.45
C ASP A 69 -5.52 15.22 -17.65
N GLY A 70 -6.11 16.34 -18.08
CA GLY A 70 -7.55 16.47 -18.38
C GLY A 70 -8.04 15.49 -19.46
N VAL A 71 -7.14 14.88 -20.23
CA VAL A 71 -7.45 13.82 -21.21
C VAL A 71 -7.68 12.46 -20.53
N ARG A 72 -7.11 12.22 -19.34
CA ARG A 72 -7.28 10.96 -18.61
C ARG A 72 -8.60 10.87 -17.88
N MET A 73 -9.29 11.96 -17.55
CA MET A 73 -10.56 11.89 -16.81
C MET A 73 -11.64 11.07 -17.56
N GLY A 74 -11.62 11.07 -18.90
CA GLY A 74 -12.49 10.22 -19.73
C GLY A 74 -12.06 8.73 -19.81
N LEU A 75 -10.78 8.43 -19.63
CA LEU A 75 -10.22 7.06 -19.59
C LEU A 75 -10.20 6.46 -18.16
N LEU A 76 -10.21 7.32 -17.14
CA LEU A 76 -10.33 6.95 -15.71
C LEU A 76 -11.76 6.49 -15.35
N GLN A 77 -12.75 6.72 -16.22
CA GLN A 77 -14.08 6.11 -16.09
C GLN A 77 -14.10 4.63 -16.49
N THR A 78 -13.12 4.16 -17.28
CA THR A 78 -13.13 2.78 -17.81
C THR A 78 -12.10 1.84 -17.16
N SER A 79 -11.11 2.35 -16.43
CA SER A 79 -10.13 1.52 -15.70
C SER A 79 -9.70 2.18 -14.39
N ARG A 80 -10.44 1.93 -13.29
CA ARG A 80 -9.99 2.26 -11.94
C ARG A 80 -9.17 1.10 -11.39
N PRO A 81 -7.84 1.27 -11.15
CA PRO A 81 -7.02 0.19 -10.62
C PRO A 81 -7.46 -0.19 -9.21
N LEU A 82 -7.31 -1.46 -8.87
CA LEU A 82 -7.64 -2.02 -7.57
C LEU A 82 -6.38 -2.06 -6.70
N LEU A 83 -6.41 -1.36 -5.56
CA LEU A 83 -5.37 -1.47 -4.54
C LEU A 83 -5.83 -2.46 -3.47
N VAL A 84 -5.22 -3.64 -3.42
CA VAL A 84 -5.49 -4.67 -2.41
C VAL A 84 -4.43 -4.57 -1.31
N ILE A 85 -4.88 -4.34 -0.07
CA ILE A 85 -4.02 -4.33 1.11
C ILE A 85 -4.31 -5.61 1.90
N GLY A 86 -3.29 -6.43 2.11
CA GLY A 86 -3.37 -7.68 2.84
C GLY A 86 -2.29 -7.78 3.90
N ASP A 87 -2.61 -8.47 4.99
CA ASP A 87 -1.68 -8.74 6.08
C ASP A 87 -0.95 -10.07 5.85
N ARG A 88 0.31 -10.14 6.29
CA ARG A 88 1.17 -11.33 6.18
C ARG A 88 0.61 -12.57 6.89
N GLY A 89 -0.29 -12.38 7.86
CA GLY A 89 -0.97 -13.49 8.53
C GLY A 89 -1.91 -14.30 7.62
N ALA A 90 -2.36 -13.73 6.50
CA ALA A 90 -3.25 -14.41 5.57
C ALA A 90 -2.53 -15.44 4.68
N ASP A 91 -1.22 -15.29 4.46
CA ASP A 91 -0.44 -16.21 3.64
C ASP A 91 1.02 -16.26 4.11
N LEU A 92 1.25 -17.10 5.13
CA LEU A 92 2.59 -17.38 5.67
C LEU A 92 3.30 -18.51 4.90
N ALA A 93 2.52 -19.38 4.24
CA ALA A 93 3.04 -20.58 3.59
C ALA A 93 3.91 -20.26 2.36
N THR A 94 3.55 -19.23 1.60
CA THR A 94 4.34 -18.79 0.43
C THR A 94 5.72 -18.27 0.78
N MET A 95 5.92 -17.73 2.00
CA MET A 95 7.23 -17.23 2.44
C MET A 95 8.18 -18.34 2.93
N LEU A 96 7.67 -19.55 3.19
CA LEU A 96 8.46 -20.72 3.58
C LEU A 96 8.68 -21.70 2.41
N HIS A 97 8.02 -21.46 1.28
CA HIS A 97 8.18 -22.29 0.10
C HIS A 97 9.44 -21.86 -0.65
N HIS A 98 10.47 -22.72 -0.71
CA HIS A 98 11.57 -22.51 -1.64
C HIS A 98 11.03 -22.58 -3.06
N THR A 99 10.97 -21.42 -3.71
CA THR A 99 10.52 -21.31 -5.09
C THR A 99 11.71 -21.53 -6.01
N TRP A 100 11.50 -22.25 -7.11
CA TRP A 100 12.57 -22.72 -7.99
C TRP A 100 12.85 -21.72 -9.12
N THR A 101 12.26 -20.53 -9.03
CA THR A 101 12.45 -19.45 -9.99
C THR A 101 13.80 -18.78 -9.73
N TYR A 102 14.54 -18.48 -10.80
CA TYR A 102 15.90 -17.97 -10.72
C TYR A 102 16.04 -16.73 -9.80
N GLN A 103 15.11 -15.78 -9.92
CA GLN A 103 15.13 -14.57 -9.10
C GLN A 103 15.03 -14.86 -7.59
N ALA A 104 14.13 -15.77 -7.20
CA ALA A 104 13.94 -16.10 -5.80
C ALA A 104 15.09 -16.94 -5.25
N LEU A 105 15.58 -17.92 -6.02
CA LEU A 105 16.70 -18.76 -5.61
C LEU A 105 18.01 -17.97 -5.46
N MET A 106 18.29 -17.04 -6.37
CA MET A 106 19.45 -16.15 -6.24
C MET A 106 19.34 -15.26 -4.99
N HIS A 107 18.15 -14.74 -4.71
CA HIS A 107 17.91 -13.96 -3.50
C HIS A 107 18.07 -14.81 -2.22
N ASP A 108 17.64 -16.08 -2.25
CA ASP A 108 17.76 -16.99 -1.10
C ASP A 108 19.21 -17.47 -0.86
N VAL A 109 19.99 -17.72 -1.91
CA VAL A 109 21.32 -18.34 -1.81
C VAL A 109 22.46 -17.33 -1.75
N LEU A 110 22.38 -16.22 -2.51
CA LEU A 110 23.51 -15.29 -2.69
C LEU A 110 23.47 -14.07 -1.76
N VAL A 111 22.32 -13.72 -1.19
CA VAL A 111 22.20 -12.55 -0.28
C VAL A 111 22.88 -12.81 1.07
N CYS A 112 23.22 -14.06 1.39
CA CYS A 112 23.97 -14.39 2.60
C CYS A 112 25.49 -14.04 2.53
N PHE A 113 25.99 -13.50 1.41
CA PHE A 113 27.42 -13.24 1.17
C PHE A 113 27.82 -11.76 1.03
N CYS A 114 26.97 -10.81 1.38
CA CYS A 114 27.32 -9.38 1.50
C CYS A 114 26.81 -8.82 2.83
#